data_AF-A0A8R2DKV1-F1
#
_entry.id   AF-A0A8R2DKV1-F1
#
_cell.length_a   1.000
_cell.length_b   1.000
_cell.length_c   1.000
_cell.angle_alpha   90.00
_cell.angle_beta   90.00
_cell.angle_gamma   90.00
#
_symmetry.space_group_name_H-M   'P 1'
#
loop_
_entity.id
_entity.type
_entity.pdbx_description
1 polymer ?
#
loop_
_entity_poly.entity_id
_entity_poly.type
_entity_poly.pdbx_seq_one_letter_code
_entity_poly.pdbx_strand_id
1 'polypeptide(L)'
;MPLSRQFMVLFPEGGFLHKRREVSQRFAEKNNLPKLEYVSLPRVGAMKVIMEEIGPRRNEGAGTSKDESRKDDNFNQSKHKMIVDNNVGDTIEWILDVTIAYPDRIPIHLQDVVCGTRPPCTTHLHYRLYPSTEVPTDTEGMTQWLYDRFIEKEKMLEEFYKTGKFPSKGNPSGSVVRQVRQDNLRYLILHSFFIASTFIQYKFFSLLFSYFW
;
A
#
# COMPACT_ATOMS: atom_id res chain seq x y z
N MET A 1 -10.70 3.14 -11.40
CA MET A 1 -10.50 2.39 -10.15
C MET A 1 -11.86 2.22 -9.47
N PRO A 2 -12.19 1.04 -8.92
CA PRO A 2 -13.40 0.85 -8.15
C PRO A 2 -13.42 1.82 -6.95
N LEU A 3 -14.57 2.47 -6.72
CA LEU A 3 -14.73 3.50 -5.70
C LEU A 3 -15.02 2.91 -4.31
N SER A 4 -15.46 1.65 -4.23
CA SER A 4 -15.53 0.87 -3.00
C SER A 4 -14.11 0.46 -2.59
N ARG A 5 -13.75 0.69 -1.31
CA ARG A 5 -12.40 0.49 -0.75
C ARG A 5 -12.06 -0.99 -0.53
N GLN A 6 -12.27 -1.83 -1.54
CA GLN A 6 -12.05 -3.28 -1.50
C GLN A 6 -10.74 -3.65 -2.20
N PHE A 7 -9.68 -2.86 -1.96
CA PHE A 7 -8.40 -3.10 -2.57
C PHE A 7 -7.22 -3.06 -1.59
N MET A 8 -6.28 -3.97 -1.79
CA MET A 8 -4.97 -3.97 -1.14
C MET A 8 -3.94 -3.30 -2.05
N VAL A 9 -3.05 -2.49 -1.48
CA VAL A 9 -2.02 -1.80 -2.27
C VAL A 9 -0.66 -2.48 -2.10
N LEU A 10 0.00 -2.82 -3.22
CA LEU A 10 1.39 -3.25 -3.25
C LEU A 10 2.29 -2.09 -3.66
N PHE A 11 3.16 -1.64 -2.77
CA PHE A 11 4.06 -0.51 -3.00
C PHE A 11 5.41 -0.72 -2.28
N PRO A 12 6.31 -1.55 -2.85
CA PRO A 12 7.50 -2.03 -2.16
C PRO A 12 8.70 -1.08 -2.14
N GLU A 13 8.80 -0.16 -3.08
CA GLU A 13 9.84 0.87 -3.12
C GLU A 13 9.67 1.83 -1.93
N GLY A 14 8.53 2.50 -1.80
CA GLY A 14 8.22 3.35 -0.65
C GLY A 14 9.17 4.53 -0.44
N GLY A 15 8.78 5.46 0.45
CA GLY A 15 9.65 6.57 0.86
C GLY A 15 10.86 6.18 1.72
N PHE A 16 10.88 4.94 2.20
CA PHE A 16 11.87 4.44 3.16
C PHE A 16 12.75 3.31 2.61
N LEU A 17 12.82 3.12 1.29
CA LEU A 17 13.70 2.11 0.69
C LEU A 17 15.13 2.21 1.21
N HIS A 18 15.68 3.42 1.26
CA HIS A 18 17.03 3.68 1.75
C HIS A 18 17.30 3.10 3.15
N LYS A 19 16.30 3.08 4.04
CA LYS A 19 16.42 2.50 5.39
C LYS A 19 16.28 0.98 5.40
N ARG A 20 15.56 0.41 4.42
CA ARG A 20 15.21 -1.02 4.37
C ARG A 20 16.10 -1.84 3.45
N ARG A 21 16.83 -1.19 2.54
CA ARG A 21 17.62 -1.85 1.50
C ARG A 21 18.68 -2.79 2.07
N GLU A 22 19.46 -2.33 3.03
CA GLU A 22 20.52 -3.14 3.63
C GLU A 22 19.96 -4.37 4.35
N VAL A 23 18.91 -4.19 5.16
CA VAL A 23 18.24 -5.31 5.85
C VAL A 23 17.64 -6.30 4.85
N SER A 24 17.02 -5.79 3.78
CA SER A 24 16.48 -6.61 2.70
C SER A 24 17.57 -7.41 1.99
N GLN A 25 18.74 -6.82 1.73
CA GLN A 25 19.86 -7.49 1.07
C GLN A 25 20.47 -8.59 1.95
N ARG A 26 20.66 -8.33 3.25
CA ARG A 26 21.13 -9.35 4.21
C ARG A 26 20.14 -10.53 4.30
N PHE A 27 18.83 -10.25 4.28
CA PHE A 27 17.81 -11.29 4.22
C PHE A 27 17.88 -12.08 2.90
N ALA A 28 18.12 -11.39 1.77
CA ALA A 28 18.24 -12.03 0.47
C ALA A 28 19.41 -13.02 0.45
N GLU A 29 20.59 -12.58 0.92
CA GLU A 29 21.80 -13.41 1.02
C GLU A 29 21.59 -14.64 1.89
N LYS A 30 20.99 -14.46 3.08
CA LYS A 30 20.75 -15.57 4.02
C LYS A 30 19.82 -16.64 3.45
N ASN A 31 18.90 -16.27 2.58
CA ASN A 31 17.87 -17.16 2.04
C ASN A 31 18.10 -17.51 0.55
N ASN A 32 19.25 -17.18 -0.02
CA ASN A 32 19.58 -17.41 -1.44
C ASN A 32 18.55 -16.79 -2.42
N LEU A 33 18.04 -15.60 -2.07
CA LEU A 33 17.11 -14.84 -2.91
C LEU A 33 17.85 -13.78 -3.73
N PRO A 34 17.27 -13.32 -4.86
CA PRO A 34 17.86 -12.26 -5.66
C PRO A 34 18.01 -10.96 -4.85
N LYS A 35 19.15 -10.30 -5.00
CA LYS A 35 19.38 -8.96 -4.45
C LYS A 35 18.65 -7.94 -5.32
N LEU A 36 17.68 -7.25 -4.73
CA LEU A 36 16.93 -6.18 -5.38
C LEU A 36 17.50 -4.82 -4.93
N GLU A 37 17.64 -3.88 -5.86
CA GLU A 37 18.21 -2.55 -5.64
C GLU A 37 17.12 -1.47 -5.51
N TYR A 38 16.10 -1.53 -6.37
CA TYR A 38 15.02 -0.53 -6.48
C TYR A 38 13.79 -0.87 -5.65
N VAL A 39 13.65 -2.10 -5.17
CA VAL A 39 12.59 -2.52 -4.25
C VAL A 39 13.13 -3.33 -3.06
N SER A 40 12.43 -3.32 -1.93
CA SER A 40 12.72 -4.24 -0.82
C SER A 40 11.94 -5.54 -0.97
N LEU A 41 12.52 -6.67 -0.55
CA LEU A 41 11.85 -7.97 -0.58
C LEU A 41 10.51 -7.95 0.21
N PRO A 42 9.52 -8.73 -0.24
CA PRO A 42 8.19 -8.71 0.34
C PRO A 42 8.14 -9.29 1.76
N ARG A 43 7.23 -8.74 2.57
CA ARG A 43 6.83 -9.34 3.85
C ARG A 43 5.72 -10.37 3.61
N VAL A 44 6.12 -11.57 3.24
CA VAL A 44 5.19 -12.67 2.88
C VAL A 44 4.20 -13.01 3.99
N GLY A 45 4.62 -12.98 5.25
CA GLY A 45 3.73 -13.27 6.39
C GLY A 45 2.59 -12.27 6.54
N ALA A 46 2.82 -10.99 6.23
CA ALA A 46 1.77 -9.97 6.29
C ALA A 46 0.73 -10.19 5.19
N MET A 47 1.18 -10.54 3.97
CA MET A 47 0.27 -10.89 2.86
C MET A 47 -0.61 -12.08 3.24
N LYS A 48 -0.02 -13.13 3.82
CA LYS A 48 -0.75 -14.32 4.25
C LYS A 48 -1.85 -13.99 5.25
N VAL A 49 -1.53 -13.28 6.33
CA VAL A 49 -2.51 -12.90 7.36
C VAL A 49 -3.65 -12.06 6.77
N ILE A 50 -3.32 -11.11 5.88
CA ILE A 50 -4.34 -10.26 5.23
C ILE A 50 -5.28 -11.10 4.35
N MET A 51 -4.74 -12.00 3.53
CA MET A 51 -5.55 -12.82 2.63
C MET A 51 -6.36 -13.89 3.37
N GLU A 52 -5.88 -14.38 4.50
CA GLU A 52 -6.63 -15.31 5.37
C GLU A 52 -7.80 -14.61 6.06
N GLU A 53 -7.60 -13.38 6.55
CA GLU A 53 -8.63 -12.66 7.32
C GLU A 53 -9.68 -11.99 6.43
N ILE A 54 -9.24 -11.32 5.36
CA ILE A 54 -10.08 -10.46 4.51
C ILE A 54 -9.88 -10.70 3.01
N GLY A 55 -9.28 -11.81 2.61
CA GLY A 55 -9.17 -12.20 1.20
C GLY A 55 -10.51 -12.62 0.57
N PRO A 56 -10.51 -12.95 -0.73
CA PRO A 56 -11.72 -13.38 -1.42
C PRO A 56 -12.22 -14.70 -0.84
N ARG A 57 -13.48 -14.73 -0.36
CA ARG A 57 -14.13 -15.97 0.06
C ARG A 57 -14.47 -16.79 -1.18
N ARG A 58 -13.73 -17.87 -1.41
CA ARG A 58 -14.13 -18.88 -2.40
C ARG A 58 -15.20 -19.75 -1.76
N ASN A 59 -16.40 -19.78 -2.33
CA ASN A 59 -17.48 -20.64 -1.84
C ASN A 59 -16.99 -22.09 -1.75
N GLU A 60 -16.97 -22.67 -0.55
CA GLU A 60 -16.80 -24.11 -0.31
C GLU A 60 -18.06 -24.87 -0.77
N GLY A 61 -18.32 -24.83 -2.07
CA GLY A 61 -19.54 -25.34 -2.71
C GLY A 61 -19.24 -26.16 -3.96
N ALA A 62 -18.25 -27.04 -3.90
CA ALA A 62 -18.08 -28.13 -4.86
C ALA A 62 -17.25 -29.24 -4.19
N GLY A 63 -17.91 -30.00 -3.30
CA GLY A 63 -17.33 -31.22 -2.78
C GLY A 63 -17.18 -32.25 -3.90
N THR A 64 -15.96 -32.72 -4.12
CA THR A 64 -15.73 -34.08 -4.62
C THR A 64 -14.99 -34.86 -3.54
N SER A 65 -15.66 -35.94 -3.16
CA SER A 65 -15.42 -36.88 -2.08
C SER A 65 -14.03 -37.54 -2.05
N LYS A 66 -13.67 -37.99 -0.83
CA LYS A 66 -12.60 -38.95 -0.43
C LYS A 66 -11.19 -38.34 -0.35
N ASP A 67 -10.45 -38.47 0.74
CA ASP A 67 -10.18 -39.73 1.46
C ASP A 67 -9.88 -39.51 2.95
N GLU A 68 -10.24 -40.50 3.76
CA GLU A 68 -10.01 -40.56 5.21
C GLU A 68 -8.56 -40.96 5.52
N SER A 69 -7.89 -40.24 6.43
CA SER A 69 -7.00 -40.91 7.40
C SER A 69 -6.73 -40.04 8.63
N ARG A 70 -7.14 -40.62 9.77
CA ARG A 70 -6.97 -40.26 11.18
C ARG A 70 -5.59 -39.73 11.55
N LYS A 71 -5.56 -38.70 12.40
CA LYS A 71 -4.97 -38.81 13.75
C LYS A 71 -5.39 -37.66 14.65
N ASP A 72 -5.79 -38.04 15.86
CA ASP A 72 -6.12 -37.20 17.00
C ASP A 72 -4.94 -36.32 17.42
N ASP A 73 -5.22 -35.09 17.87
CA ASP A 73 -4.68 -34.57 19.13
C ASP A 73 -5.43 -33.30 19.55
N ASN A 74 -5.95 -33.34 20.78
CA ASN A 74 -6.62 -32.23 21.45
C ASN A 74 -5.65 -31.07 21.71
N PHE A 75 -5.90 -29.91 21.12
CA PHE A 75 -5.48 -28.65 21.72
C PHE A 75 -6.67 -27.68 21.75
N ASN A 76 -7.11 -27.39 22.97
CA ASN A 76 -8.06 -26.33 23.29
C ASN A 76 -7.50 -24.99 22.80
N GLN A 77 -7.89 -24.59 21.60
CA GLN A 77 -7.99 -23.19 21.26
C GLN A 77 -9.45 -22.92 20.96
N SER A 78 -10.11 -22.28 21.94
CA SER A 78 -11.41 -21.67 21.78
C SER A 78 -11.39 -20.77 20.55
N LYS A 79 -11.80 -21.35 19.43
CA LYS A 79 -12.09 -20.65 18.18
C LYS A 79 -13.29 -19.78 18.50
N HIS A 80 -13.02 -18.57 18.99
CA HIS A 80 -14.02 -17.52 19.05
C HIS A 80 -14.35 -17.21 17.59
N LYS A 81 -15.26 -18.01 17.03
CA LYS A 81 -15.88 -17.79 15.72
C LYS A 81 -16.68 -16.51 15.88
N MET A 82 -16.02 -15.37 15.70
CA MET A 82 -16.70 -14.10 15.47
C MET A 82 -17.58 -14.35 14.25
N ILE A 83 -18.88 -14.47 14.50
CA ILE A 83 -19.90 -14.36 13.47
C ILE A 83 -19.78 -12.92 12.99
N VAL A 84 -19.01 -12.71 11.92
CA VAL A 84 -18.94 -11.43 11.23
C VAL A 84 -20.23 -11.33 10.40
N ASP A 85 -21.14 -10.47 10.85
CA ASP A 85 -22.29 -10.01 10.06
C ASP A 85 -21.76 -9.35 8.80
N ASN A 86 -21.91 -10.01 7.65
CA ASN A 86 -21.22 -9.63 6.41
C ASN A 86 -21.98 -8.52 5.68
N ASN A 87 -21.36 -7.34 5.60
CA ASN A 87 -21.80 -6.28 4.71
C ASN A 87 -20.96 -6.28 3.42
N VAL A 88 -21.52 -5.72 2.34
CA VAL A 88 -20.75 -5.45 1.10
C VAL A 88 -19.60 -4.50 1.46
N GLY A 89 -18.36 -4.99 1.37
CA GLY A 89 -17.17 -4.23 1.76
C GLY A 89 -16.16 -4.97 2.63
N ASP A 90 -16.49 -6.15 3.14
CA ASP A 90 -15.65 -6.86 4.12
C ASP A 90 -14.50 -7.70 3.52
N THR A 91 -14.43 -7.82 2.20
CA THR A 91 -13.39 -8.61 1.51
C THR A 91 -12.63 -7.80 0.47
N ILE A 92 -11.36 -8.13 0.28
CA ILE A 92 -10.50 -7.58 -0.75
C ILE A 92 -10.87 -8.23 -2.09
N GLU A 93 -11.31 -7.41 -3.03
CA GLU A 93 -11.64 -7.81 -4.40
C GLU A 93 -10.46 -7.56 -5.36
N TRP A 94 -9.63 -6.56 -5.06
CA TRP A 94 -8.57 -6.11 -5.96
C TRP A 94 -7.24 -5.93 -5.26
N ILE A 95 -6.17 -6.16 -5.99
CA ILE A 95 -4.80 -5.80 -5.60
C ILE A 95 -4.34 -4.71 -6.54
N LEU A 96 -4.22 -3.50 -5.98
CA LEU A 96 -3.69 -2.34 -6.64
C LEU A 96 -2.17 -2.36 -6.55
N ASP A 97 -1.54 -2.77 -7.63
CA ASP A 97 -0.10 -2.86 -7.75
C ASP A 97 0.48 -1.54 -8.25
N VAL A 98 1.14 -0.78 -7.38
CA VAL A 98 1.65 0.57 -7.69
C VAL A 98 3.17 0.55 -7.77
N THR A 99 3.70 1.24 -8.77
CA THR A 99 5.12 1.50 -8.96
C THR A 99 5.34 2.99 -9.22
N ILE A 100 6.15 3.62 -8.39
CA ILE A 100 6.45 5.05 -8.46
C ILE A 100 7.93 5.23 -8.75
N ALA A 101 8.22 5.89 -9.86
CA ALA A 101 9.57 6.34 -10.16
C ALA A 101 9.72 7.83 -9.79
N TYR A 102 10.72 8.09 -8.96
CA TYR A 102 11.05 9.42 -8.48
C TYR A 102 12.26 9.98 -9.24
N PRO A 103 12.29 11.31 -9.49
CA PRO A 103 13.48 11.94 -10.05
C PRO A 103 14.67 11.70 -9.13
N ASP A 104 15.82 11.40 -9.73
CA ASP A 104 17.09 11.08 -9.06
C ASP A 104 17.03 9.92 -8.04
N ARG A 105 15.96 9.12 -8.08
CA ARG A 105 15.67 8.06 -7.09
C ARG A 105 15.48 8.58 -5.67
N ILE A 106 15.05 9.85 -5.53
CA ILE A 106 14.82 10.49 -4.24
C ILE A 106 13.30 10.60 -4.01
N PRO A 107 12.72 9.73 -3.15
CA PRO A 107 11.31 9.81 -2.81
C PRO A 107 10.90 11.16 -2.24
N ILE A 108 9.60 11.46 -2.33
CA ILE A 108 9.06 12.69 -1.73
C ILE A 108 9.00 12.51 -0.21
N HIS A 109 9.68 13.39 0.53
CA HIS A 109 9.65 13.39 1.99
C HIS A 109 8.38 14.07 2.50
N LEU A 110 7.85 13.61 3.64
CA LEU A 110 6.65 14.21 4.23
C LEU A 110 6.84 15.71 4.55
N GLN A 111 8.03 16.10 4.99
CA GLN A 111 8.37 17.50 5.24
C GLN A 111 8.29 18.34 3.97
N ASP A 112 8.77 17.83 2.83
CA ASP A 112 8.66 18.51 1.54
C ASP A 112 7.21 18.70 1.13
N VAL A 113 6.36 17.69 1.36
CA VAL A 113 4.92 17.77 1.08
C VAL A 113 4.26 18.78 2.00
N VAL A 114 4.57 18.80 3.29
CA VAL A 114 3.90 19.69 4.24
C VAL A 114 4.34 21.15 4.04
N CYS A 115 5.64 21.37 3.82
CA CYS A 115 6.22 22.72 3.72
C CYS A 115 6.24 23.27 2.29
N GLY A 116 6.03 22.44 1.28
CA GLY A 116 6.10 22.85 -0.14
C GLY A 116 7.48 23.36 -0.54
N THR A 117 8.54 22.82 0.06
CA THR A 117 9.93 23.28 -0.12
C THR A 117 10.67 22.59 -1.26
N ARG A 118 10.12 21.47 -1.79
CA ARG A 118 10.76 20.72 -2.85
C ARG A 118 10.63 21.44 -4.20
N PRO A 119 11.71 21.55 -4.99
CA PRO A 119 11.65 22.07 -6.35
C PRO A 119 10.61 21.32 -7.21
N PRO A 120 10.04 21.99 -8.24
CA PRO A 120 9.14 21.33 -9.19
C PRO A 120 9.79 20.07 -9.77
N CYS A 121 9.08 18.94 -9.69
CA CYS A 121 9.62 17.66 -10.14
C CYS A 121 8.52 16.78 -10.71
N THR A 122 8.87 15.94 -11.68
CA THR A 122 7.93 15.01 -12.31
C THR A 122 8.11 13.64 -11.68
N THR A 123 7.02 13.10 -11.13
CA THR A 123 6.97 11.73 -10.60
C THR A 123 6.11 10.88 -11.52
N HIS A 124 6.58 9.69 -11.85
CA HIS A 124 5.87 8.78 -12.74
C HIS A 124 5.20 7.69 -11.91
N LEU A 125 3.89 7.53 -12.07
CA LEU A 125 3.09 6.52 -11.39
C LEU A 125 2.58 5.52 -12.42
N HIS A 126 3.05 4.28 -12.30
CA HIS A 126 2.52 3.13 -13.01
C HIS A 126 1.68 2.31 -12.04
N TYR A 127 0.50 1.86 -12.48
CA TYR A 127 -0.35 1.01 -11.65
C TYR A 127 -1.01 -0.10 -12.47
N ARG A 128 -1.27 -1.22 -11.81
CA ARG A 128 -1.99 -2.37 -12.36
C ARG A 128 -3.00 -2.85 -11.33
N LEU A 129 -4.07 -3.48 -11.81
CA LEU A 129 -5.09 -4.09 -10.97
C LEU A 129 -5.11 -5.58 -11.24
N TYR A 130 -4.99 -6.36 -10.17
CA TYR A 130 -5.19 -7.80 -10.20
C TYR A 130 -6.45 -8.14 -9.40
N PRO A 131 -7.38 -8.95 -9.92
CA PRO A 131 -8.40 -9.58 -9.09
C PRO A 131 -7.73 -10.33 -7.94
N SER A 132 -8.25 -10.20 -6.73
CA SER A 132 -7.72 -10.92 -5.57
C SER A 132 -7.79 -12.45 -5.74
N THR A 133 -8.69 -12.92 -6.60
CA THR A 133 -8.79 -14.34 -6.99
C THR A 133 -7.57 -14.86 -7.74
N GLU A 134 -6.74 -14.00 -8.33
CA GLU A 134 -5.49 -14.40 -8.99
C GLU A 134 -4.37 -14.76 -8.00
N VAL A 135 -4.49 -14.35 -6.74
CA VAL A 135 -3.52 -14.74 -5.73
C VAL A 135 -3.74 -16.20 -5.34
N PRO A 136 -2.70 -17.05 -5.42
CA PRO A 136 -2.82 -18.43 -4.98
C PRO A 136 -3.18 -18.52 -3.48
N THR A 137 -3.98 -19.51 -3.13
CA THR A 137 -4.43 -19.73 -1.74
C THR A 137 -3.39 -20.49 -0.92
N ASP A 138 -2.54 -21.27 -1.57
CA ASP A 138 -1.45 -21.99 -0.95
C ASP A 138 -0.30 -21.03 -0.56
N THR A 139 0.36 -21.33 0.54
CA THR A 139 1.38 -20.42 1.12
C THR A 139 2.57 -20.24 0.18
N GLU A 140 3.00 -21.29 -0.52
CA GLU A 140 4.14 -21.26 -1.43
C GLU A 140 3.81 -20.47 -2.70
N GLY A 141 2.69 -20.75 -3.34
CA GLY A 141 2.20 -20.05 -4.53
C GLY A 141 1.94 -18.57 -4.26
N MET A 142 1.35 -18.22 -3.12
CA MET A 142 1.16 -16.82 -2.72
C MET A 142 2.50 -16.11 -2.55
N THR A 143 3.44 -16.79 -1.91
CA THR A 143 4.80 -16.28 -1.71
C THR A 143 5.49 -16.04 -3.05
N GLN A 144 5.44 -17.02 -3.95
CA GLN A 144 6.04 -16.92 -5.29
C GLN A 144 5.39 -15.81 -6.11
N TRP A 145 4.05 -15.75 -6.12
CA TRP A 145 3.30 -14.70 -6.82
C TRP A 145 3.73 -13.30 -6.37
N LEU A 146 3.90 -13.10 -5.06
CA LEU A 146 4.33 -11.83 -4.50
C LEU A 146 5.79 -11.50 -4.85
N TYR A 147 6.70 -12.48 -4.81
CA TYR A 147 8.08 -12.31 -5.26
C TYR A 147 8.14 -11.93 -6.74
N ASP A 148 7.38 -12.61 -7.60
CA ASP A 148 7.35 -12.35 -9.04
C ASP A 148 6.96 -10.90 -9.34
N ARG A 149 5.94 -10.38 -8.64
CA ARG A 149 5.53 -8.96 -8.77
C ARG A 149 6.64 -8.01 -8.36
N PHE A 150 7.39 -8.32 -7.30
CA PHE A 150 8.47 -7.46 -6.83
C PHE A 150 9.69 -7.50 -7.77
N ILE A 151 10.04 -8.68 -8.29
CA ILE A 151 11.10 -8.84 -9.30
C ILE A 151 10.72 -8.12 -10.60
N GLU A 152 9.45 -8.17 -11.00
CA GLU A 152 8.96 -7.44 -12.17
C GLU A 152 9.08 -5.92 -11.95
N LYS A 153 8.75 -5.41 -10.77
CA LYS A 153 8.94 -4.00 -10.40
C LYS A 153 10.39 -3.57 -10.41
N GLU A 154 11.29 -4.41 -9.92
CA GLU A 154 12.73 -4.17 -9.97
C GLU A 154 13.18 -3.88 -11.40
N LYS A 155 12.86 -4.78 -12.34
CA LYS A 155 13.20 -4.64 -13.76
C LYS A 155 12.54 -3.42 -14.38
N MET A 156 11.29 -3.16 -14.02
CA MET A 156 10.53 -2.01 -14.52
C MET A 156 11.14 -0.68 -14.08
N LEU A 157 11.57 -0.57 -12.81
CA LEU A 157 12.26 0.62 -12.30
C LEU A 157 13.65 0.75 -12.92
N GLU A 158 14.38 -0.35 -13.08
CA GLU A 158 15.67 -0.37 -13.76
C GLU A 158 15.57 0.17 -15.19
N GLU A 159 14.59 -0.32 -15.96
CA GLU A 159 14.33 0.15 -17.33
C GLU A 159 13.88 1.62 -17.35
N PHE A 160 13.02 2.03 -16.41
CA PHE A 160 12.60 3.42 -16.28
C PHE A 160 13.81 4.34 -16.02
N TYR A 161 14.71 3.98 -15.10
CA TYR A 161 15.87 4.82 -14.81
C TYR A 161 16.91 4.83 -15.95
N LYS A 162 16.87 3.86 -16.87
CA LYS A 162 17.69 3.85 -18.10
C LYS A 162 17.06 4.64 -19.25
N THR A 163 15.74 4.58 -19.41
CA THR A 163 15.03 5.05 -20.62
C THR A 163 14.12 6.26 -20.40
N GLY A 164 13.76 6.55 -19.14
CA GLY A 164 12.77 7.55 -18.75
C GLY A 164 11.32 7.14 -18.99
N LYS A 165 11.03 5.88 -19.33
CA LYS A 165 9.68 5.40 -19.65
C LYS A 165 9.38 4.07 -18.96
N PHE A 166 8.15 3.93 -18.49
CA PHE A 166 7.64 2.64 -18.06
C PHE A 166 7.23 1.78 -19.26
N PRO A 167 7.28 0.44 -19.14
CA PRO A 167 6.84 -0.45 -20.20
C PRO A 167 5.35 -0.23 -20.48
N SER A 168 5.02 0.14 -21.72
CA SER A 168 3.65 0.39 -22.16
C SER A 168 3.10 -0.83 -22.88
N LYS A 169 2.15 -1.54 -22.26
CA LYS A 169 1.36 -2.59 -22.91
C LYS A 169 0.05 -1.96 -23.42
N GLY A 170 0.09 -1.21 -24.53
CA GLY A 170 -1.12 -0.66 -25.16
C GLY A 170 -0.95 0.72 -25.77
N ASN A 171 -2.02 1.22 -26.39
CA ASN A 171 -2.06 2.46 -27.17
C ASN A 171 -1.41 3.65 -26.40
N PRO A 172 -0.55 4.46 -27.04
CA PRO A 172 0.22 5.54 -26.40
C PRO A 172 -0.64 6.72 -25.87
N SER A 173 -1.96 6.61 -25.91
CA SER A 173 -2.93 7.69 -25.69
C SER A 173 -3.20 8.04 -24.21
N GLY A 174 -2.55 7.39 -23.24
CA GLY A 174 -3.04 7.33 -21.86
C GLY A 174 -2.22 7.98 -20.76
N SER A 175 -1.09 8.66 -21.04
CA SER A 175 -0.32 9.31 -19.96
C SER A 175 -1.06 10.54 -19.45
N VAL A 176 -1.81 10.37 -18.36
CA VAL A 176 -2.48 11.48 -17.69
C VAL A 176 -1.43 12.26 -16.89
N VAL A 177 -1.12 13.47 -17.36
CA VAL A 177 -0.29 14.41 -16.59
C VAL A 177 -1.21 15.17 -15.64
N ARG A 178 -1.08 14.89 -14.34
CA ARG A 178 -1.76 15.65 -13.30
C ARG A 178 -0.76 16.63 -12.67
N GLN A 179 -0.96 17.92 -12.93
CA GLN A 179 -0.20 18.95 -12.23
C GLN A 179 -0.71 19.09 -10.79
N VAL A 180 0.18 18.90 -9.83
CA VAL A 180 -0.09 19.14 -8.41
C VAL A 180 0.62 20.43 -8.02
N ARG A 181 -0.14 21.48 -7.70
CA ARG A 181 0.39 22.77 -7.24
C ARG A 181 0.02 22.97 -5.77
N GLN A 182 1.02 23.29 -4.95
CA GLN A 182 0.78 23.74 -3.58
C GLN A 182 0.72 25.25 -3.55
N ASP A 183 -0.38 25.77 -3.02
CA ASP A 183 -0.62 27.20 -2.92
C ASP A 183 -0.35 27.67 -1.48
N ASN A 184 0.92 27.95 -1.21
CA ASN A 184 1.39 28.27 0.14
C ASN A 184 0.71 29.51 0.71
N LEU A 185 0.37 30.50 -0.14
CA LEU A 185 -0.34 31.70 0.29
C LEU A 185 -1.78 31.35 0.73
N ARG A 186 -2.48 30.54 -0.07
CA ARG A 186 -3.82 30.06 0.30
C ARG A 186 -3.78 29.29 1.62
N TYR A 187 -2.80 28.40 1.80
CA TYR A 187 -2.65 27.66 3.06
C TYR A 187 -2.38 28.59 4.23
N LEU A 188 -1.48 29.55 4.07
CA LEU A 188 -1.16 30.53 5.11
C LEU A 188 -2.41 31.33 5.52
N ILE A 189 -3.16 31.87 4.56
CA ILE A 189 -4.41 32.60 4.83
C ILE A 189 -5.40 31.73 5.61
N LEU A 190 -5.62 30.49 5.14
CA LEU A 190 -6.58 29.58 5.76
C LEU A 190 -6.17 29.22 7.20
N HIS A 191 -4.90 28.90 7.43
CA HIS A 191 -4.39 28.57 8.75
C HIS A 191 -4.40 29.77 9.69
N SER A 192 -3.97 30.95 9.23
CA SER A 192 -4.04 32.20 10.00
C SER A 192 -5.49 32.51 10.41
N PHE A 193 -6.45 32.34 9.51
CA PHE A 193 -7.87 32.52 9.80
C PHE A 193 -8.36 31.59 10.92
N PHE A 194 -8.09 30.28 10.82
CA PHE A 194 -8.53 29.32 11.83
C PHE A 194 -7.83 29.51 13.18
N ILE A 195 -6.54 29.84 13.20
CA ILE A 195 -5.80 30.14 14.43
C ILE A 195 -6.38 31.39 15.11
N ALA A 196 -6.62 32.46 14.36
CA ALA A 196 -7.22 33.67 14.89
C ALA A 196 -8.64 33.42 15.42
N SER A 197 -9.47 32.68 14.67
CA SER A 197 -10.82 32.29 15.11
C SER A 197 -10.78 31.47 16.40
N THR A 198 -9.88 30.48 16.49
CA THR A 198 -9.73 29.63 17.68
C THR A 198 -9.26 30.45 18.89
N PHE A 199 -8.33 31.38 18.68
CA PHE A 199 -7.86 32.28 19.73
C PHE A 199 -8.97 33.19 20.25
N ILE A 200 -9.79 33.76 19.36
CA ILE A 200 -10.95 34.59 19.74
C ILE A 200 -11.96 33.76 20.55
N GLN A 201 -12.30 32.56 20.08
CA GLN A 201 -13.19 31.65 20.80
C GLN A 201 -12.63 31.30 22.18
N TYR A 202 -11.35 30.93 22.27
CA TYR A 202 -10.68 30.64 23.54
C TYR A 202 -10.76 31.81 24.52
N LYS A 203 -10.47 33.03 24.06
CA LYS A 203 -10.55 34.25 24.90
C LYS A 203 -11.98 34.54 25.35
N PHE A 204 -12.94 34.40 24.44
CA PHE A 204 -14.36 34.57 24.76
C PHE A 204 -14.82 33.56 25.83
N PHE A 205 -14.50 32.27 25.66
CA PHE A 205 -14.84 31.24 26.64
C PHE A 205 -14.11 31.42 27.98
N SER A 206 -12.84 31.83 27.96
CA SER A 206 -12.09 32.12 29.19
C SER A 206 -12.68 33.30 29.97
N LEU A 207 -13.11 34.36 29.28
CA LEU A 207 -13.79 35.49 29.91
C LEU A 207 -15.15 35.10 30.47
N LEU A 208 -15.91 34.32 29.69
CA LEU A 208 -17.21 33.82 30.10
C LEU A 208 -17.07 32.92 31.36
N PHE A 209 -16.08 32.02 31.38
CA PHE A 209 -15.80 31.19 32.54
C PHE A 209 -15.43 31.99 33.78
N SER A 210 -14.60 33.04 33.65
CA SER A 210 -14.27 33.95 34.77
C SER A 210 -15.44 34.79 35.28
N TYR A 211 -16.55 34.81 34.55
CA TYR A 211 -17.77 35.49 34.98
C TYR A 211 -18.71 34.57 35.75
N PHE A 212 -18.61 33.25 35.54
CA PHE A 212 -19.43 32.23 36.20
C PHE A 212 -18.73 31.56 37.39
N TRP A 213 -17.41 31.74 37.54
CA TRP A 213 -16.58 31.24 38.65
C TRP A 213 -15.65 32.33 39.14
#